data_AF-F3GET1-F1
#
_entry.id   AF-F3GET1-F1
#
_cell.length_a   1.000
_cell.length_b   1.000
_cell.length_c   1.000
_cell.angle_alpha   90.00
_cell.angle_beta   90.00
_cell.angle_gamma   90.00
#
_symmetry.space_group_name_H-M   'P 1'
#
loop_
_entity.id
_entity.type
_entity.pdbx_description
1 polymer ?
#
loop_
_entity_poly.entity_id
_entity_poly.type
_entity_poly.pdbx_seq_one_letter_code
_entity_poly.pdbx_strand_id
1 'polypeptide(L)'
;MDNNLTWLQRRVENYCGEATGWRKPNYLAIDFNQVGDALPYAATLSQGGLYFYEDNRANRAEDTSCVVPVNQSGGTSGVQYDMKLASRGCENDELKSMELEGVRAGTRIELYDNPNGDRQDDFTIIDVKQSIPMGKRVRIDSFEGTSDTFYYRKLASRNNGLDGKVSRIKVFNKPDDNDISDASIVFYEGNGATENIVCTVPFNVDRQFKMGSGNNSYGCDNDEMRSAKILKAGKGSWFSVTGKPDGTFGQGFTEVRFKRAILIPITIPSFNRSYENADVKVAVSHGGGLDGSVSYAYFGPASEQKGKPPIKEASTGP
;
A
#
# COMPACT_ATOMS: atom_id res chain seq x y z
N MET A 1 12.59 -15.75 -31.46
CA MET A 1 12.55 -14.39 -30.92
C MET A 1 12.82 -14.49 -29.43
N ASP A 2 13.93 -13.94 -28.97
CA ASP A 2 14.33 -13.98 -27.57
C ASP A 2 13.95 -12.66 -26.91
N ASN A 3 12.68 -12.58 -26.50
CA ASN A 3 12.12 -11.41 -25.81
C ASN A 3 11.67 -11.78 -24.39
N ASN A 4 12.31 -12.80 -23.81
CA ASN A 4 12.15 -13.14 -22.41
C ASN A 4 13.01 -12.16 -21.58
N LEU A 5 12.39 -11.51 -20.62
CA LEU A 5 13.03 -10.50 -19.79
C LEU A 5 14.26 -11.01 -19.04
N THR A 6 14.19 -12.22 -18.45
CA THR A 6 15.31 -12.83 -17.72
C THR A 6 16.59 -12.84 -18.57
N TRP A 7 16.50 -13.35 -19.79
CA TRP A 7 17.67 -13.46 -20.67
C TRP A 7 18.15 -12.12 -21.19
N LEU A 8 17.24 -11.21 -21.49
CA LEU A 8 17.57 -9.85 -21.91
C LEU A 8 18.31 -9.08 -20.81
N GLN A 9 17.79 -9.13 -19.58
CA GLN A 9 18.39 -8.47 -18.43
C GLN A 9 19.80 -9.03 -18.16
N ARG A 10 19.95 -10.36 -18.09
CA ARG A 10 21.27 -11.01 -17.88
C ARG A 10 22.28 -10.63 -18.94
N ARG A 11 21.87 -10.53 -20.21
CA ARG A 11 22.77 -10.12 -21.29
C ARG A 11 23.26 -8.68 -21.08
N VAL A 12 22.34 -7.75 -20.85
CA VAL A 12 22.74 -6.36 -20.61
C VAL A 12 23.62 -6.25 -19.35
N GLU A 13 23.26 -6.95 -18.27
CA GLU A 13 24.01 -6.91 -17.02
C GLU A 13 25.43 -7.49 -17.17
N ASN A 14 25.58 -8.66 -17.79
CA ASN A 14 26.87 -9.32 -17.92
C ASN A 14 27.79 -8.60 -18.93
N TYR A 15 27.25 -8.12 -20.05
CA TYR A 15 28.07 -7.52 -21.11
C TYR A 15 28.27 -6.01 -20.94
N CYS A 16 27.39 -5.31 -20.23
CA CYS A 16 27.52 -3.86 -19.98
C CYS A 16 27.85 -3.51 -18.52
N GLY A 17 27.76 -4.47 -17.58
CA GLY A 17 27.90 -4.22 -16.14
C GLY A 17 29.28 -4.50 -15.55
N GLU A 18 30.00 -5.53 -15.99
CA GLU A 18 31.06 -6.12 -15.14
C GLU A 18 32.50 -5.63 -15.40
N ALA A 19 32.89 -5.28 -16.63
CA ALA A 19 34.32 -5.07 -16.92
C ALA A 19 34.85 -3.61 -16.70
N THR A 20 33.99 -2.59 -16.61
CA THR A 20 34.44 -1.17 -16.55
C THR A 20 33.65 -0.27 -15.59
N GLY A 21 32.88 -0.88 -14.68
CA GLY A 21 31.80 -0.21 -13.96
C GLY A 21 30.55 -0.11 -14.83
N TRP A 22 29.38 -0.23 -14.21
CA TRP A 22 28.08 -0.23 -14.89
C TRP A 22 27.95 0.95 -15.86
N ARG A 23 27.98 0.68 -17.16
CA ARG A 23 27.71 1.68 -18.21
C ARG A 23 26.38 1.32 -18.83
N LYS A 24 25.36 2.14 -18.57
CA LYS A 24 24.11 2.04 -19.30
C LYS A 24 24.42 2.17 -20.80
N PRO A 25 23.90 1.28 -21.65
CA PRO A 25 24.19 1.34 -23.07
C PRO A 25 23.74 2.69 -23.63
N ASN A 26 24.57 3.31 -24.48
CA ASN A 26 24.24 4.60 -25.11
C ASN A 26 23.04 4.48 -26.07
N TYR A 27 22.83 3.30 -26.65
CA TYR A 27 21.69 2.98 -27.48
C TYR A 27 21.30 1.52 -27.28
N LEU A 28 20.01 1.22 -27.40
CA LEU A 28 19.49 -0.14 -27.50
C LEU A 28 18.71 -0.23 -28.81
N ALA A 29 19.17 -1.08 -29.73
CA ALA A 29 18.44 -1.37 -30.96
C ALA A 29 17.51 -2.55 -30.72
N ILE A 30 16.20 -2.33 -30.89
CA ILE A 30 15.20 -3.38 -30.86
C ILE A 30 14.64 -3.50 -32.27
N ASP A 31 14.87 -4.63 -32.93
CA ASP A 31 14.42 -4.88 -34.30
C ASP A 31 13.38 -6.00 -34.33
N PHE A 32 12.43 -5.91 -35.25
CA PHE A 32 11.34 -6.86 -35.46
C PHE A 32 10.53 -7.24 -34.20
N ASN A 33 10.37 -6.32 -33.25
CA ASN A 33 9.65 -6.58 -32.01
C ASN A 33 8.36 -5.73 -31.90
N GLN A 34 7.21 -6.40 -31.79
CA GLN A 34 5.91 -5.75 -31.60
C GLN A 34 5.28 -6.08 -30.24
N VAL A 35 5.80 -7.06 -29.51
CA VAL A 35 5.21 -7.60 -28.27
C VAL A 35 6.28 -8.16 -27.32
N GLY A 36 6.12 -7.94 -26.01
CA GLY A 36 6.95 -8.49 -24.92
C GLY A 36 7.87 -7.45 -24.25
N ASP A 37 8.96 -7.90 -23.61
CA ASP A 37 9.57 -7.15 -22.50
C ASP A 37 10.72 -6.19 -22.86
N ALA A 38 11.25 -6.26 -24.08
CA ALA A 38 12.39 -5.41 -24.46
C ALA A 38 12.09 -3.91 -24.42
N LEU A 39 10.90 -3.49 -24.86
CA LEU A 39 10.49 -2.08 -24.85
C LEU A 39 10.35 -1.52 -23.41
N PRO A 40 9.59 -2.13 -22.50
CA PRO A 40 9.52 -1.65 -21.11
C PRO A 40 10.88 -1.73 -20.43
N TYR A 41 11.69 -2.77 -20.70
CA TYR A 41 13.06 -2.85 -20.18
C TYR A 41 13.94 -1.70 -20.66
N ALA A 42 13.95 -1.39 -21.96
CA ALA A 42 14.67 -0.24 -22.50
C ALA A 42 14.27 1.09 -21.85
N ALA A 43 12.97 1.27 -21.62
CA ALA A 43 12.45 2.44 -20.92
C ALA A 43 12.99 2.51 -19.49
N THR A 44 13.02 1.40 -18.75
CA THR A 44 13.54 1.39 -17.36
C THR A 44 15.01 1.77 -17.29
N LEU A 45 15.82 1.40 -18.28
CA LEU A 45 17.24 1.75 -18.33
C LEU A 45 17.44 3.27 -18.42
N SER A 46 16.56 4.00 -19.10
CA SER A 46 16.68 5.45 -19.29
C SER A 46 15.85 6.29 -18.31
N GLN A 47 14.76 5.74 -17.78
CA GLN A 47 13.78 6.47 -16.96
C GLN A 47 13.81 6.06 -15.48
N GLY A 48 14.45 4.93 -15.15
CA GLY A 48 14.25 4.25 -13.88
C GLY A 48 13.07 3.28 -13.98
N GLY A 49 13.00 2.34 -13.05
CA GLY A 49 11.98 1.30 -13.10
C GLY A 49 11.79 0.53 -11.80
N LEU A 50 10.67 -0.18 -11.79
CA LEU A 50 10.38 -1.28 -10.88
C LEU A 50 10.75 -2.57 -11.60
N TYR A 51 11.58 -3.40 -11.00
CA TYR A 51 11.96 -4.71 -11.52
C TYR A 51 11.34 -5.78 -10.63
N PHE A 52 10.47 -6.62 -11.17
CA PHE A 52 9.74 -7.64 -10.41
C PHE A 52 10.32 -9.03 -10.68
N TYR A 53 10.37 -9.85 -9.63
CA TYR A 53 10.98 -11.18 -9.65
C TYR A 53 10.02 -12.24 -9.11
N GLU A 54 10.14 -13.45 -9.64
CA GLU A 54 9.31 -14.61 -9.28
C GLU A 54 9.83 -15.35 -8.04
N ASP A 55 11.05 -15.03 -7.63
CA ASP A 55 11.65 -15.50 -6.38
C ASP A 55 11.82 -14.33 -5.40
N ASN A 56 11.95 -14.68 -4.13
CA ASN A 56 12.23 -13.74 -3.06
C ASN A 56 13.67 -13.18 -3.15
N ARG A 57 13.90 -12.07 -2.46
CA ARG A 57 15.21 -11.37 -2.35
C ARG A 57 15.75 -10.87 -3.68
N ALA A 58 14.86 -10.54 -4.63
CA ALA A 58 15.20 -10.12 -5.98
C ALA A 58 16.29 -11.00 -6.61
N ASN A 59 16.11 -12.31 -6.50
CA ASN A 59 17.11 -13.27 -6.92
C ASN A 59 17.26 -13.25 -8.45
N ARG A 60 18.29 -12.57 -8.95
CA ARG A 60 18.55 -12.41 -10.39
C ARG A 60 19.06 -13.68 -11.07
N ALA A 61 19.42 -14.70 -10.28
CA ALA A 61 19.78 -16.02 -10.80
C ALA A 61 18.53 -16.83 -11.22
N GLU A 62 17.35 -16.40 -10.79
CA GLU A 62 16.05 -16.94 -11.20
C GLU A 62 15.38 -16.01 -12.23
N ASP A 63 14.09 -16.22 -12.45
CA ASP A 63 13.32 -15.50 -13.46
C ASP A 63 12.91 -14.08 -13.02
N THR A 64 13.16 -13.14 -13.93
CA THR A 64 12.64 -11.78 -13.84
C THR A 64 11.31 -11.77 -14.56
N SER A 65 10.23 -11.61 -13.81
CA SER A 65 8.88 -11.68 -14.35
C SER A 65 8.60 -10.50 -15.29
N CYS A 66 8.71 -9.27 -14.79
CA CYS A 66 8.45 -8.08 -15.59
C CYS A 66 9.12 -6.82 -15.04
N VAL A 67 9.07 -5.74 -15.82
CA VAL A 67 9.51 -4.42 -15.39
C VAL A 67 8.50 -3.33 -15.72
N VAL A 68 8.43 -2.32 -14.86
CA VAL A 68 7.57 -1.15 -15.04
C VAL A 68 8.44 0.10 -14.99
N PRO A 69 8.64 0.83 -16.11
CA PRO A 69 9.39 2.08 -16.08
C PRO A 69 8.69 3.10 -15.19
N VAL A 70 9.43 3.86 -14.40
CA VAL A 70 8.88 4.89 -13.51
C VAL A 70 9.38 6.27 -13.90
N ASN A 71 8.79 7.33 -13.33
CA ASN A 71 9.03 8.74 -13.68
C ASN A 71 8.45 9.18 -15.02
N GLN A 72 7.45 8.45 -15.51
CA GLN A 72 6.57 9.02 -16.51
C GLN A 72 5.74 10.10 -15.81
N SER A 73 5.58 11.26 -16.46
CA SER A 73 4.67 12.28 -15.94
C SER A 73 3.27 11.67 -15.99
N GLY A 74 2.83 11.09 -14.86
CA GLY A 74 1.43 10.78 -14.65
C GLY A 74 0.68 12.08 -14.97
N GLY A 75 -0.38 12.00 -15.77
CA GLY A 75 -1.11 13.20 -16.20
C GLY A 75 -1.67 13.99 -15.01
N THR A 76 -2.66 14.83 -15.24
CA THR A 76 -3.24 15.69 -14.18
C THR A 76 -3.67 14.91 -12.91
N SER A 77 -3.94 13.60 -13.02
CA SER A 77 -4.31 12.71 -11.90
C SER A 77 -3.14 12.15 -11.08
N GLY A 78 -1.89 12.31 -11.52
CA GLY A 78 -0.70 11.76 -10.82
C GLY A 78 -0.56 10.23 -10.85
N VAL A 79 -1.48 9.51 -11.50
CA VAL A 79 -1.40 8.06 -11.74
C VAL A 79 -0.50 7.78 -12.93
N GLN A 80 0.52 6.93 -12.71
CA GLN A 80 1.45 6.49 -13.75
C GLN A 80 1.03 5.12 -14.30
N TYR A 81 0.66 4.19 -13.41
CA TYR A 81 0.20 2.86 -13.78
C TYR A 81 -0.99 2.44 -12.92
N ASP A 82 -1.96 1.81 -13.57
CA ASP A 82 -3.02 1.03 -12.92
C ASP A 82 -3.31 -0.17 -13.83
N MET A 83 -2.81 -1.34 -13.45
CA MET A 83 -2.70 -2.50 -14.33
C MET A 83 -3.18 -3.76 -13.64
N LYS A 84 -4.17 -4.42 -14.24
CA LYS A 84 -4.57 -5.79 -13.91
C LYS A 84 -3.65 -6.78 -14.63
N LEU A 85 -3.22 -7.83 -13.96
CA LEU A 85 -2.37 -8.87 -14.52
C LEU A 85 -3.22 -10.02 -15.11
N ALA A 86 -2.76 -10.74 -16.14
CA ALA A 86 -1.49 -10.54 -16.85
C ALA A 86 -1.53 -9.33 -17.81
N SER A 87 -0.56 -8.42 -17.70
CA SER A 87 -0.41 -7.31 -18.64
C SER A 87 1.01 -6.75 -18.64
N ARG A 88 1.43 -6.17 -19.79
CA ARG A 88 2.77 -5.59 -19.99
C ARG A 88 3.93 -6.54 -19.64
N GLY A 89 3.76 -7.83 -19.93
CA GLY A 89 4.77 -8.85 -19.62
C GLY A 89 4.76 -9.32 -18.17
N CYS A 90 3.98 -8.70 -17.29
CA CYS A 90 3.77 -9.20 -15.93
C CYS A 90 2.73 -10.31 -15.95
N GLU A 91 3.13 -11.51 -15.52
CA GLU A 91 2.24 -12.65 -15.34
C GLU A 91 1.42 -12.49 -14.04
N ASN A 92 0.22 -13.08 -14.02
CA ASN A 92 -0.63 -13.06 -12.84
C ASN A 92 -0.07 -14.04 -11.82
N ASP A 93 -0.04 -13.66 -10.54
CA ASP A 93 0.30 -14.58 -9.45
C ASP A 93 1.73 -15.15 -9.47
N GLU A 94 2.69 -14.43 -10.08
CA GLU A 94 4.09 -14.87 -10.08
C GLU A 94 5.00 -14.00 -9.20
N LEU A 95 4.62 -12.75 -8.95
CA LEU A 95 5.52 -11.76 -8.35
C LEU A 95 5.73 -11.99 -6.84
N LYS A 96 6.99 -12.09 -6.39
CA LYS A 96 7.35 -12.26 -4.97
C LYS A 96 8.22 -11.13 -4.42
N SER A 97 9.07 -10.54 -5.25
CA SER A 97 9.98 -9.49 -4.78
C SER A 97 10.27 -8.46 -5.87
N MET A 98 10.95 -7.38 -5.50
CA MET A 98 11.29 -6.34 -6.47
C MET A 98 12.57 -5.56 -6.17
N GLU A 99 13.10 -4.88 -7.19
CA GLU A 99 14.08 -3.81 -7.06
C GLU A 99 13.52 -2.48 -7.57
N LEU A 100 13.94 -1.39 -6.93
CA LEU A 100 13.65 -0.02 -7.30
C LEU A 100 14.93 0.63 -7.83
N GLU A 101 14.89 1.20 -9.03
CA GLU A 101 15.98 2.01 -9.59
C GLU A 101 15.44 3.33 -10.15
N GLY A 102 16.10 4.45 -9.87
CA GLY A 102 15.68 5.74 -10.44
C GLY A 102 14.35 6.28 -9.89
N VAL A 103 13.72 5.68 -8.88
CA VAL A 103 12.38 6.07 -8.40
C VAL A 103 12.40 7.34 -7.54
N ARG A 104 11.55 8.33 -7.85
CA ARG A 104 11.43 9.60 -7.09
C ARG A 104 10.77 9.41 -5.71
N ALA A 105 11.19 10.23 -4.74
CA ALA A 105 10.48 10.40 -3.47
C ALA A 105 9.03 10.89 -3.67
N GLY A 106 8.09 10.31 -2.93
CA GLY A 106 6.66 10.57 -3.09
C GLY A 106 5.99 9.69 -4.14
N THR A 107 6.68 8.69 -4.70
CA THR A 107 6.02 7.61 -5.45
C THR A 107 5.41 6.61 -4.48
N ARG A 108 4.16 6.22 -4.73
CA ARG A 108 3.48 5.10 -4.10
C ARG A 108 3.33 3.96 -5.10
N ILE A 109 3.61 2.75 -4.64
CA ILE A 109 3.41 1.49 -5.36
C ILE A 109 2.46 0.66 -4.52
N GLU A 110 1.38 0.17 -5.12
CA GLU A 110 0.43 -0.72 -4.46
C GLU A 110 0.32 -2.01 -5.26
N LEU A 111 0.37 -3.12 -4.54
CA LEU A 111 0.29 -4.48 -5.05
C LEU A 111 -0.91 -5.14 -4.39
N TYR A 112 -1.74 -5.83 -5.18
CA TYR A 112 -2.98 -6.44 -4.72
C TYR A 112 -3.08 -7.88 -5.21
N ASP A 113 -3.55 -8.76 -4.35
CA ASP A 113 -4.03 -10.09 -4.75
C ASP A 113 -5.33 -9.96 -5.55
N ASN A 114 -6.26 -9.13 -5.08
CA ASN A 114 -7.51 -8.94 -5.82
C ASN A 114 -7.28 -8.12 -7.13
N PRO A 115 -7.68 -8.65 -8.30
CA PRO A 115 -7.47 -8.00 -9.60
C PRO A 115 -8.25 -6.69 -9.78
N ASN A 116 -9.30 -6.45 -8.98
CA ASN A 116 -10.04 -5.19 -8.97
C ASN A 116 -9.32 -4.10 -8.15
N GLY A 117 -8.27 -4.47 -7.39
CA GLY A 117 -7.50 -3.57 -6.56
C GLY A 117 -8.28 -3.08 -5.34
N ASP A 118 -9.25 -3.86 -4.87
CA ASP A 118 -9.84 -3.66 -3.56
C ASP A 118 -8.93 -4.28 -2.48
N ARG A 119 -9.11 -3.81 -1.24
CA ARG A 119 -8.27 -4.16 -0.09
C ARG A 119 -8.93 -5.22 0.80
N GLN A 120 -9.88 -6.01 0.27
CA GLN A 120 -10.50 -7.09 1.04
C GLN A 120 -9.65 -8.36 1.08
N ASP A 121 -8.63 -8.44 0.24
CA ASP A 121 -7.64 -9.51 0.24
C ASP A 121 -6.22 -8.97 0.50
N ASP A 122 -5.19 -9.82 0.39
CA ASP A 122 -3.79 -9.42 0.54
C ASP A 122 -3.42 -8.19 -0.31
N PHE A 123 -2.76 -7.22 0.33
CA PHE A 123 -2.21 -6.08 -0.38
C PHE A 123 -0.96 -5.52 0.30
N THR A 124 -0.11 -4.90 -0.50
CA THR A 124 1.11 -4.24 -0.04
C THR A 124 1.19 -2.83 -0.60
N ILE A 125 1.45 -1.86 0.28
CA ILE A 125 1.69 -0.46 -0.06
C ILE A 125 3.15 -0.14 0.20
N ILE A 126 3.84 0.40 -0.80
CA ILE A 126 5.22 0.86 -0.71
C ILE A 126 5.26 2.35 -1.02
N ASP A 127 5.62 3.15 -0.02
CA ASP A 127 5.87 4.58 -0.16
C ASP A 127 7.37 4.85 -0.28
N VAL A 128 7.81 5.42 -1.39
CA VAL A 128 9.19 5.85 -1.58
C VAL A 128 9.43 7.17 -0.86
N LYS A 129 10.29 7.17 0.15
CA LYS A 129 10.57 8.31 1.03
C LYS A 129 11.72 9.18 0.52
N GLN A 130 12.69 8.57 -0.16
CA GLN A 130 13.88 9.23 -0.68
C GLN A 130 14.08 8.83 -2.14
N SER A 131 14.44 9.80 -2.99
CA SER A 131 14.69 9.54 -4.40
C SER A 131 15.86 8.58 -4.55
N ILE A 132 15.64 7.52 -5.29
CA ILE A 132 16.64 6.51 -5.63
C ILE A 132 17.29 6.96 -6.94
N PRO A 133 18.61 7.23 -6.98
CA PRO A 133 19.25 7.67 -8.21
C PRO A 133 19.36 6.52 -9.22
N MET A 134 19.52 6.89 -10.49
CA MET A 134 19.86 5.93 -11.55
C MET A 134 21.18 5.23 -11.26
N GLY A 135 21.26 3.94 -11.59
CA GLY A 135 22.42 3.10 -11.29
C GLY A 135 22.49 2.59 -9.84
N LYS A 136 21.59 3.03 -8.96
CA LYS A 136 21.42 2.46 -7.62
C LYS A 136 20.14 1.65 -7.56
N ARG A 137 20.27 0.37 -7.20
CA ARG A 137 19.12 -0.50 -6.94
C ARG A 137 18.86 -0.64 -5.46
N VAL A 138 17.60 -0.48 -5.07
CA VAL A 138 17.10 -0.71 -3.71
C VAL A 138 16.19 -1.92 -3.76
N ARG A 139 16.51 -2.92 -2.96
CA ARG A 139 15.82 -4.20 -2.95
C ARG A 139 14.66 -4.21 -1.96
N ILE A 140 13.59 -4.89 -2.35
CA ILE A 140 12.46 -5.26 -1.50
C ILE A 140 12.36 -6.78 -1.56
N ASP A 141 12.75 -7.43 -0.46
CA ASP A 141 13.03 -8.87 -0.45
C ASP A 141 11.80 -9.78 -0.59
N SER A 142 10.62 -9.27 -0.32
CA SER A 142 9.35 -9.98 -0.35
C SER A 142 8.23 -8.94 -0.33
N PHE A 143 7.03 -9.25 -0.79
CA PHE A 143 5.85 -8.42 -0.56
C PHE A 143 5.23 -8.67 0.81
N GLU A 144 5.63 -9.71 1.51
CA GLU A 144 5.20 -9.98 2.88
C GLU A 144 5.81 -9.06 3.93
N GLY A 145 5.06 -8.85 5.02
CA GLY A 145 5.53 -8.15 6.20
C GLY A 145 5.69 -6.63 6.02
N THR A 146 5.98 -5.94 7.11
CA THR A 146 6.14 -4.48 7.13
C THR A 146 7.60 -4.12 7.34
N SER A 147 8.10 -3.10 6.65
CA SER A 147 9.46 -2.60 6.85
C SER A 147 9.56 -1.09 6.62
N ASP A 148 10.50 -0.46 7.32
CA ASP A 148 10.78 0.96 7.21
C ASP A 148 12.29 1.17 7.05
N THR A 149 12.73 1.54 5.86
CA THR A 149 14.15 1.69 5.50
C THR A 149 14.48 3.16 5.24
N PHE A 150 15.73 3.50 4.90
CA PHE A 150 16.03 4.87 4.46
C PHE A 150 15.24 5.27 3.20
N TYR A 151 15.08 4.37 2.24
CA TYR A 151 14.53 4.66 0.92
C TYR A 151 13.02 4.57 0.83
N TYR A 152 12.43 3.61 1.53
CA TYR A 152 11.01 3.30 1.39
C TYR A 152 10.41 2.85 2.72
N ARG A 153 9.09 2.90 2.77
CA ARG A 153 8.28 2.23 3.78
C ARG A 153 7.34 1.26 3.08
N LYS A 154 7.34 0.00 3.51
CA LYS A 154 6.47 -1.05 3.00
C LYS A 154 5.51 -1.47 4.10
N LEU A 155 4.23 -1.53 3.76
CA LEU A 155 3.16 -1.98 4.63
C LEU A 155 2.41 -3.11 3.93
N ALA A 156 2.53 -4.32 4.46
CA ALA A 156 1.74 -5.46 4.03
C ALA A 156 0.54 -5.67 4.96
N SER A 157 -0.60 -6.03 4.38
CA SER A 157 -1.78 -6.51 5.07
C SER A 157 -2.07 -7.90 4.55
N ARG A 158 -2.07 -8.88 5.45
CA ARG A 158 -2.08 -10.30 5.10
C ARG A 158 -3.43 -10.95 5.36
N ASN A 159 -3.93 -11.68 4.38
CA ASN A 159 -5.00 -12.67 4.50
C ASN A 159 -4.40 -14.08 4.37
N ASN A 160 -3.87 -14.44 3.20
CA ASN A 160 -3.25 -15.74 2.94
C ASN A 160 -1.85 -15.63 2.27
N GLY A 161 -1.29 -14.43 2.20
CA GLY A 161 0.04 -14.13 1.64
C GLY A 161 -0.04 -13.69 0.18
N LEU A 162 0.64 -12.59 -0.13
CA LEU A 162 0.72 -11.90 -1.41
C LEU A 162 1.86 -12.40 -2.33
N ASP A 163 2.94 -12.96 -1.78
CA ASP A 163 4.07 -13.45 -2.57
C ASP A 163 3.58 -14.55 -3.54
N GLY A 164 3.65 -14.27 -4.85
CA GLY A 164 3.16 -15.18 -5.89
C GLY A 164 1.63 -15.16 -6.03
N LYS A 165 0.98 -14.03 -5.70
CA LYS A 165 -0.45 -13.82 -5.91
C LYS A 165 -0.81 -12.41 -6.38
N VAL A 166 0.17 -11.59 -6.74
CA VAL A 166 -0.12 -10.24 -7.21
C VAL A 166 -0.90 -10.32 -8.52
N SER A 167 -2.14 -9.80 -8.52
CA SER A 167 -2.98 -9.67 -9.71
C SER A 167 -3.23 -8.23 -10.15
N ARG A 168 -2.80 -7.23 -9.37
CA ARG A 168 -2.87 -5.81 -9.78
C ARG A 168 -1.71 -4.98 -9.24
N ILE A 169 -1.21 -4.08 -10.07
CA ILE A 169 -0.17 -3.10 -9.71
C ILE A 169 -0.69 -1.69 -9.96
N LYS A 170 -0.59 -0.81 -8.97
CA LYS A 170 -0.81 0.62 -9.11
C LYS A 170 0.47 1.39 -8.76
N VAL A 171 0.81 2.39 -9.56
CA VAL A 171 1.93 3.29 -9.32
C VAL A 171 1.47 4.72 -9.55
N PHE A 172 1.58 5.57 -8.53
CA PHE A 172 1.09 6.94 -8.57
C PHE A 172 1.82 7.83 -7.59
N ASN A 173 1.60 9.14 -7.67
CA ASN A 173 2.09 10.06 -6.66
C ASN A 173 1.35 9.79 -5.35
N LYS A 174 2.10 9.55 -4.27
CA LYS A 174 1.55 9.42 -2.92
C LYS A 174 0.67 10.66 -2.63
N PRO A 175 -0.56 10.48 -2.16
CA PRO A 175 -1.40 11.58 -1.70
C PRO A 175 -0.70 12.39 -0.60
N ASP A 176 -0.99 13.68 -0.53
CA ASP A 176 -0.49 14.52 0.55
C ASP A 176 -0.87 13.93 1.91
N ASP A 177 -0.01 14.14 2.91
CA ASP A 177 -0.23 13.60 4.25
C ASP A 177 -1.53 14.11 4.90
N ASN A 178 -2.02 15.28 4.47
CA ASN A 178 -3.28 15.87 4.96
C ASN A 178 -4.52 15.41 4.17
N ASP A 179 -4.33 14.75 3.02
CA ASP A 179 -5.41 14.21 2.23
C ASP A 179 -5.86 12.87 2.81
N ILE A 180 -7.07 12.78 3.35
CA ILE A 180 -7.60 11.52 3.89
C ILE A 180 -8.40 10.73 2.86
N SER A 181 -8.39 11.10 1.58
CA SER A 181 -9.16 10.44 0.52
C SER A 181 -8.85 8.94 0.41
N ASP A 182 -7.61 8.55 0.69
CA ASP A 182 -7.09 7.18 0.68
C ASP A 182 -7.05 6.51 2.06
N ALA A 183 -7.56 7.18 3.09
CA ALA A 183 -7.57 6.66 4.45
C ALA A 183 -8.41 5.39 4.56
N SER A 184 -7.89 4.40 5.28
CA SER A 184 -8.58 3.13 5.52
C SER A 184 -8.12 2.46 6.80
N ILE A 185 -8.98 1.60 7.32
CA ILE A 185 -8.73 0.75 8.48
C ILE A 185 -8.90 -0.70 8.03
N VAL A 186 -7.91 -1.54 8.33
CA VAL A 186 -7.95 -2.99 8.08
C VAL A 186 -8.25 -3.68 9.39
N PHE A 187 -9.29 -4.50 9.43
CA PHE A 187 -9.69 -5.29 10.60
C PHE A 187 -9.22 -6.74 10.45
N TYR A 188 -8.85 -7.36 11.56
CA TYR A 188 -8.24 -8.70 11.57
C TYR A 188 -8.91 -9.64 12.58
N GLU A 189 -8.91 -10.93 12.25
CA GLU A 189 -9.42 -12.03 13.10
C GLU A 189 -8.54 -12.25 14.33
N GLY A 190 -7.26 -11.95 14.23
CA GLY A 190 -6.26 -12.16 15.28
C GLY A 190 -5.95 -10.88 16.04
N ASN A 191 -5.53 -11.02 17.30
CA ASN A 191 -5.00 -9.89 18.07
C ASN A 191 -3.65 -9.42 17.52
N GLY A 192 -3.43 -8.10 17.45
CA GLY A 192 -2.18 -7.53 16.96
C GLY A 192 -2.00 -7.60 15.44
N ALA A 193 -3.07 -7.77 14.68
CA ALA A 193 -3.07 -7.96 13.23
C ALA A 193 -2.25 -9.18 12.78
N THR A 194 -2.41 -10.32 13.47
CA THR A 194 -1.61 -11.54 13.25
C THR A 194 -2.26 -12.59 12.36
N GLU A 195 -3.59 -12.58 12.22
CA GLU A 195 -4.36 -13.55 11.42
C GLU A 195 -4.98 -12.84 10.20
N ASN A 196 -6.02 -13.42 9.62
CA ASN A 196 -6.60 -13.00 8.35
C ASN A 196 -7.27 -11.62 8.44
N ILE A 197 -7.36 -10.96 7.28
CA ILE A 197 -8.17 -9.75 7.12
C ILE A 197 -9.63 -10.17 7.21
N VAL A 198 -10.38 -9.55 8.13
CA VAL A 198 -11.86 -9.65 8.14
C VAL A 198 -12.44 -8.74 7.07
N CYS A 199 -11.96 -7.50 7.03
CA CYS A 199 -12.29 -6.55 5.97
C CYS A 199 -11.41 -5.30 6.05
N THR A 200 -11.39 -4.54 4.97
CA THR A 200 -10.86 -3.17 4.92
C THR A 200 -11.96 -2.16 4.69
N VAL A 201 -11.99 -1.13 5.53
CA VAL A 201 -13.02 -0.08 5.51
C VAL A 201 -12.37 1.26 5.14
N PRO A 202 -12.85 1.96 4.10
CA PRO A 202 -12.43 3.33 3.83
C PRO A 202 -12.80 4.27 4.98
N PHE A 203 -11.83 5.04 5.45
CA PHE A 203 -11.94 5.92 6.62
C PHE A 203 -11.81 7.40 6.20
N ASN A 204 -12.57 7.75 5.17
CA ASN A 204 -12.52 9.06 4.50
C ASN A 204 -13.84 9.85 4.57
N VAL A 205 -14.95 9.21 4.92
CA VAL A 205 -16.24 9.85 5.18
C VAL A 205 -16.93 9.20 6.38
N ASP A 206 -17.85 9.93 7.02
CA ASP A 206 -18.69 9.39 8.08
C ASP A 206 -19.48 8.19 7.57
N ARG A 207 -19.42 7.09 8.33
CA ARG A 207 -20.18 5.88 8.02
C ARG A 207 -20.44 5.06 9.24
N GLN A 208 -21.47 4.24 9.14
CA GLN A 208 -21.81 3.22 10.12
C GLN A 208 -22.41 2.03 9.40
N PHE A 209 -22.15 0.82 9.91
CA PHE A 209 -22.74 -0.38 9.34
C PHE A 209 -22.73 -1.53 10.34
N LYS A 210 -23.64 -2.48 10.08
CA LYS A 210 -23.77 -3.76 10.77
C LYS A 210 -22.93 -4.82 10.04
N MET A 211 -22.17 -5.62 10.78
CA MET A 211 -21.35 -6.73 10.24
C MET A 211 -22.23 -7.90 9.74
N GLY A 212 -21.64 -8.79 8.93
CA GLY A 212 -22.32 -9.94 8.33
C GLY A 212 -23.43 -9.52 7.35
N SER A 213 -24.59 -10.18 7.42
CA SER A 213 -25.74 -10.01 6.51
C SER A 213 -26.48 -8.65 6.60
N GLY A 214 -25.79 -7.58 7.04
CA GLY A 214 -26.31 -6.22 7.17
C GLY A 214 -26.02 -5.33 5.95
N ASN A 215 -26.20 -4.01 6.13
CA ASN A 215 -25.81 -2.99 5.14
C ASN A 215 -24.29 -2.76 5.14
N ASN A 216 -23.53 -3.81 4.84
CA ASN A 216 -22.08 -3.82 4.85
C ASN A 216 -21.55 -4.18 3.46
N SER A 217 -21.22 -3.15 2.68
CA SER A 217 -20.62 -3.31 1.36
C SER A 217 -19.14 -3.71 1.39
N TYR A 218 -18.55 -3.86 2.58
CA TYR A 218 -17.12 -4.11 2.77
C TYR A 218 -16.82 -5.57 3.09
N GLY A 219 -17.82 -6.45 3.15
CA GLY A 219 -17.61 -7.88 3.40
C GLY A 219 -17.19 -8.23 4.83
N CYS A 220 -17.18 -7.26 5.76
CA CYS A 220 -16.88 -7.51 7.17
C CYS A 220 -17.77 -8.59 7.81
N ASP A 221 -17.18 -9.71 8.19
CA ASP A 221 -17.88 -10.79 8.88
C ASP A 221 -18.27 -10.41 10.31
N ASN A 222 -19.39 -10.99 10.75
CA ASN A 222 -19.93 -10.76 12.08
C ASN A 222 -19.17 -11.59 13.10
N ASP A 223 -18.79 -10.96 14.22
CA ASP A 223 -18.14 -11.61 15.36
C ASP A 223 -16.72 -12.15 15.07
N GLU A 224 -16.04 -11.62 14.06
CA GLU A 224 -14.67 -12.04 13.72
C GLU A 224 -13.59 -11.05 14.18
N MET A 225 -13.89 -9.74 14.22
CA MET A 225 -12.86 -8.72 14.43
C MET A 225 -12.27 -8.72 15.85
N ARG A 226 -10.94 -8.74 15.95
CA ARG A 226 -10.20 -8.61 17.22
C ARG A 226 -9.27 -7.42 17.27
N SER A 227 -8.70 -7.03 16.14
CA SER A 227 -7.73 -5.95 16.08
C SER A 227 -7.85 -5.16 14.78
N ALA A 228 -7.13 -4.05 14.70
CA ALA A 228 -7.10 -3.23 13.50
C ALA A 228 -5.72 -2.66 13.19
N LYS A 229 -5.42 -2.48 11.92
CA LYS A 229 -4.31 -1.69 11.41
C LYS A 229 -4.88 -0.42 10.78
N ILE A 230 -4.46 0.72 11.30
CA ILE A 230 -4.89 2.03 10.84
C ILE A 230 -3.90 2.48 9.78
N LEU A 231 -4.29 2.48 8.50
CA LEU A 231 -3.33 2.81 7.44
C LEU A 231 -3.05 4.31 7.39
N LYS A 232 -4.12 5.11 7.56
CA LYS A 232 -4.09 6.57 7.63
C LYS A 232 -5.33 7.07 8.35
N ALA A 233 -5.20 8.15 9.10
CA ALA A 233 -6.30 8.82 9.78
C ALA A 233 -5.92 10.27 10.07
N GLY A 234 -6.86 11.21 9.97
CA GLY A 234 -6.60 12.59 10.36
C GLY A 234 -6.70 12.78 11.88
N LYS A 235 -6.06 13.81 12.41
CA LYS A 235 -6.13 14.15 13.84
C LYS A 235 -7.58 14.44 14.26
N GLY A 236 -8.01 13.88 15.39
CA GLY A 236 -9.36 14.06 15.93
C GLY A 236 -10.39 13.09 15.35
N SER A 237 -10.01 12.33 14.31
CA SER A 237 -10.81 11.22 13.81
C SER A 237 -11.09 10.21 14.93
N TRP A 238 -12.16 9.45 14.79
CA TRP A 238 -12.48 8.36 15.70
C TRP A 238 -13.22 7.25 14.97
N PHE A 239 -13.15 6.04 15.52
CA PHE A 239 -14.09 4.98 15.19
C PHE A 239 -14.49 4.23 16.47
N SER A 240 -15.63 3.57 16.44
CA SER A 240 -16.10 2.74 17.55
C SER A 240 -16.65 1.43 17.02
N VAL A 241 -16.42 0.35 17.77
CA VAL A 241 -17.00 -0.97 17.53
C VAL A 241 -17.87 -1.40 18.70
N THR A 242 -18.93 -2.16 18.45
CA THR A 242 -19.81 -2.75 19.47
C THR A 242 -20.22 -4.17 19.07
N GLY A 243 -20.55 -4.99 20.06
CA GLY A 243 -20.98 -6.37 19.86
C GLY A 243 -22.48 -6.58 19.68
N LYS A 244 -23.28 -5.50 19.65
CA LYS A 244 -24.70 -5.60 19.30
C LYS A 244 -24.92 -5.29 17.82
N PRO A 245 -25.62 -6.18 17.07
CA PRO A 245 -25.97 -5.94 15.67
C PRO A 245 -26.89 -4.74 15.42
N ASP A 246 -27.56 -4.21 16.43
CA ASP A 246 -28.40 -3.00 16.35
C ASP A 246 -27.62 -1.70 16.64
N GLY A 247 -26.32 -1.81 16.90
CA GLY A 247 -25.44 -0.67 17.20
C GLY A 247 -25.49 -0.18 18.64
N THR A 248 -26.33 -0.77 19.50
CA THR A 248 -26.39 -0.38 20.92
C THR A 248 -25.15 -0.85 21.69
N PHE A 249 -24.89 -0.27 22.86
CA PHE A 249 -23.68 -0.54 23.65
C PHE A 249 -23.87 -1.59 24.75
N GLY A 250 -24.98 -2.34 24.71
CA GLY A 250 -25.33 -3.31 25.77
C GLY A 250 -24.37 -4.51 25.90
N GLN A 251 -23.52 -4.77 24.90
CA GLN A 251 -22.46 -5.79 24.93
C GLN A 251 -21.05 -5.19 24.94
N GLY A 252 -20.93 -3.93 25.37
CA GLY A 252 -19.67 -3.23 25.35
C GLY A 252 -19.45 -2.44 24.08
N PHE A 253 -18.61 -1.41 24.19
CA PHE A 253 -18.08 -0.69 23.04
C PHE A 253 -16.61 -0.36 23.25
N THR A 254 -15.88 -0.29 22.15
CA THR A 254 -14.50 0.19 22.14
C THR A 254 -14.40 1.37 21.19
N GLU A 255 -14.13 2.54 21.77
CA GLU A 255 -13.87 3.77 21.02
C GLU A 255 -12.35 3.93 20.84
N VAL A 256 -11.95 4.24 19.61
CA VAL A 256 -10.58 4.57 19.23
C VAL A 256 -10.57 6.00 18.73
N ARG A 257 -9.86 6.88 19.43
CA ARG A 257 -9.75 8.31 19.10
C ARG A 257 -8.32 8.70 18.77
N PHE A 258 -8.12 9.28 17.60
CA PHE A 258 -6.80 9.66 17.09
C PHE A 258 -6.41 11.05 17.63
N LYS A 259 -5.36 11.09 18.46
CA LYS A 259 -4.82 12.31 19.08
C LYS A 259 -3.91 13.08 18.11
N ARG A 260 -3.36 12.39 17.12
CA ARG A 260 -2.52 12.93 16.04
C ARG A 260 -2.95 12.34 14.70
N ALA A 261 -2.53 12.97 13.61
CA ALA A 261 -2.69 12.38 12.30
C ALA A 261 -1.82 11.12 12.21
N ILE A 262 -2.40 10.02 11.74
CA ILE A 262 -1.73 8.76 11.49
C ILE A 262 -1.22 8.81 10.07
N LEU A 263 0.06 9.16 9.92
CA LEU A 263 0.79 9.15 8.65
C LEU A 263 1.70 7.92 8.52
N ILE A 264 1.89 7.24 9.65
CA ILE A 264 2.60 5.98 9.79
C ILE A 264 1.59 5.00 10.34
N PRO A 265 1.35 3.86 9.65
CA PRO A 265 0.36 2.91 10.12
C PRO A 265 0.62 2.46 11.55
N ILE A 266 -0.43 2.40 12.35
CA ILE A 266 -0.39 1.89 13.72
C ILE A 266 -1.33 0.71 13.88
N THR A 267 -1.01 -0.19 14.80
CA THR A 267 -1.87 -1.31 15.15
C THR A 267 -2.62 -1.00 16.43
N ILE A 268 -3.93 -1.15 16.41
CA ILE A 268 -4.78 -1.31 17.58
C ILE A 268 -4.78 -2.80 17.91
N PRO A 269 -4.08 -3.26 18.96
CA PRO A 269 -3.76 -4.68 19.11
C PRO A 269 -4.93 -5.54 19.56
N SER A 270 -5.95 -4.95 20.19
CA SER A 270 -7.12 -5.64 20.72
C SER A 270 -8.21 -4.61 20.97
N PHE A 271 -9.47 -5.02 20.80
CA PHE A 271 -10.64 -4.24 21.20
C PHE A 271 -11.04 -4.48 22.66
N ASN A 272 -10.33 -5.35 23.39
CA ASN A 272 -10.58 -5.64 24.80
C ASN A 272 -9.71 -4.87 25.80
N ARG A 273 -8.81 -4.00 25.34
CA ARG A 273 -7.88 -3.29 26.23
C ARG A 273 -7.92 -1.80 26.01
N SER A 274 -8.20 -1.07 27.09
CA SER A 274 -8.02 0.38 27.11
C SER A 274 -6.54 0.73 27.24
N TYR A 275 -6.08 1.68 26.44
CA TYR A 275 -4.75 2.26 26.56
C TYR A 275 -4.72 3.63 25.90
N GLU A 276 -3.69 4.40 26.22
CA GLU A 276 -3.48 5.70 25.61
C GLU A 276 -1.99 5.92 25.37
N ASN A 277 -1.65 6.47 24.21
CA ASN A 277 -0.30 6.89 23.87
C ASN A 277 -0.32 8.27 23.19
N ALA A 278 0.77 8.63 22.52
CA ALA A 278 0.88 9.93 21.84
C ALA A 278 -0.10 10.07 20.65
N ASP A 279 -0.43 8.96 19.99
CA ASP A 279 -1.14 8.95 18.71
C ASP A 279 -2.62 8.60 18.86
N VAL A 280 -2.97 7.77 19.84
CA VAL A 280 -4.32 7.22 20.00
C VAL A 280 -4.71 7.06 21.47
N LYS A 281 -6.01 7.19 21.72
CA LYS A 281 -6.69 6.74 22.94
C LYS A 281 -7.68 5.64 22.57
N VAL A 282 -7.56 4.48 23.20
CA VAL A 282 -8.48 3.36 23.09
C VAL A 282 -9.21 3.22 24.42
N ALA A 283 -10.53 3.29 24.39
CA ALA A 283 -11.38 3.23 25.57
C ALA A 283 -12.43 2.14 25.42
N VAL A 284 -12.32 1.09 26.23
CA VAL A 284 -13.28 0.00 26.35
C VAL A 284 -14.28 0.32 27.47
N SER A 285 -15.56 0.11 27.22
CA SER A 285 -16.66 0.41 28.16
C SER A 285 -17.75 -0.66 28.12
N HIS A 286 -18.63 -0.67 29.13
CA HIS A 286 -19.80 -1.56 29.23
C HIS A 286 -19.49 -3.07 29.14
N GLY A 287 -18.47 -3.54 29.85
CA GLY A 287 -18.15 -4.98 29.99
C GLY A 287 -17.03 -5.48 29.07
N GLY A 288 -16.73 -4.78 27.97
CA GLY A 288 -15.72 -5.23 27.00
C GLY A 288 -16.06 -6.59 26.40
N GLY A 289 -15.03 -7.37 26.01
CA GLY A 289 -15.22 -8.70 25.42
C GLY A 289 -15.48 -8.70 23.91
N LEU A 290 -15.12 -7.62 23.22
CA LEU A 290 -15.37 -7.39 21.80
C LEU A 290 -14.43 -8.15 20.85
N ASP A 291 -13.28 -8.65 21.32
CA ASP A 291 -12.40 -9.46 20.46
C ASP A 291 -13.16 -10.72 19.98
N GLY A 292 -13.54 -10.76 18.70
CA GLY A 292 -14.31 -11.87 18.12
C GLY A 292 -15.79 -11.81 18.50
N SER A 293 -16.32 -10.61 18.73
CA SER A 293 -17.76 -10.40 18.94
C SER A 293 -18.25 -9.05 18.41
N VAL A 294 -17.46 -8.38 17.55
CA VAL A 294 -17.87 -7.12 16.91
C VAL A 294 -18.97 -7.38 15.89
N SER A 295 -20.10 -6.70 16.04
CA SER A 295 -21.26 -6.82 15.14
C SER A 295 -21.69 -5.49 14.51
N TYR A 296 -21.13 -4.35 14.95
CA TYR A 296 -21.46 -3.04 14.38
C TYR A 296 -20.28 -2.05 14.56
N ALA A 297 -20.11 -1.15 13.60
CA ALA A 297 -19.06 -0.12 13.66
C ALA A 297 -19.54 1.27 13.23
N TYR A 298 -18.93 2.28 13.84
CA TYR A 298 -19.12 3.70 13.59
C TYR A 298 -17.78 4.34 13.23
N PHE A 299 -17.77 5.23 12.25
CA PHE A 299 -16.57 5.90 11.77
C PHE A 299 -16.84 7.38 11.62
N GLY A 300 -16.05 8.20 12.32
CA GLY A 300 -16.05 9.65 12.20
C GLY A 300 -14.67 10.17 11.82
N PRO A 301 -14.28 10.13 10.54
CA PRO A 301 -13.02 10.67 10.09
C PRO A 301 -13.05 12.19 10.13
N ALA A 302 -11.94 12.79 10.55
CA ALA A 302 -11.70 14.22 10.51
C ALA A 302 -10.56 14.49 9.51
N SER A 303 -10.78 15.41 8.57
CA SER A 303 -9.67 16.01 7.83
C SER A 303 -8.88 16.91 8.77
N GLU A 304 -7.58 17.08 8.51
CA GLU A 304 -6.78 18.01 9.29
C GLU A 304 -7.30 19.44 9.03
N GLN A 305 -8.00 20.05 10.00
CA GLN A 305 -8.32 21.48 9.93
C GLN A 305 -7.01 22.27 10.03
N LYS A 306 -6.43 22.68 8.90
CA LYS A 306 -5.50 23.80 8.91
C LYS A 306 -6.29 25.08 9.09
N GLY A 307 -6.02 25.75 10.20
CA GLY A 307 -6.20 27.20 10.28
C GLY A 307 -5.62 27.82 9.02
N LYS A 308 -6.45 28.59 8.33
CA LYS A 308 -6.08 29.43 7.19
C LYS A 308 -4.72 30.10 7.51
N PRO A 309 -3.70 30.06 6.63
CA PRO A 309 -2.57 30.95 6.78
C PRO A 309 -3.14 32.38 6.90
N PRO A 310 -2.61 33.24 7.78
CA PRO A 310 -3.05 34.62 7.80
C PRO A 310 -2.88 35.16 6.38
N ILE A 311 -3.99 35.60 5.78
CA ILE A 311 -3.95 36.41 4.58
C ILE A 311 -3.11 37.61 5.03
N LYS A 312 -1.85 37.65 4.61
CA LYS A 312 -1.12 38.91 4.58
C LYS A 312 -1.89 39.72 3.55
N GLU A 313 -2.73 40.63 4.04
CA GLU A 313 -3.20 41.74 3.23
C GLU A 313 -1.94 42.35 2.62
N ALA A 314 -1.86 42.25 1.29
CA ALA A 314 -0.92 43.07 0.55
C ALA A 314 -1.30 44.50 0.88
N SER A 315 -0.41 45.17 1.61
CA SER A 315 -0.40 46.61 1.78
C SER A 315 -0.58 47.24 0.40
N THR A 316 -1.75 47.81 0.18
CA THR A 316 -2.03 48.68 -0.95
C THR A 316 -1.64 50.10 -0.58
N GLY A 317 -0.64 50.61 -1.30
CA GLY A 317 -0.45 52.03 -1.54
C GLY A 317 0.76 52.66 -0.84
N PRO A 318 1.12 53.87 -1.26
CA PRO A 318 1.61 54.23 -2.60
C PRO A 318 3.13 54.41 -2.62
#